data_AF-A0AAN8CW27-F1
#
_entry.id   AF-A0AAN8CW27-F1
#
_cell.length_a   1.000
_cell.length_b   1.000
_cell.length_c   1.000
_cell.angle_alpha   90.00
_cell.angle_beta   90.00
_cell.angle_gamma   90.00
#
_symmetry.space_group_name_H-M   'P 1'
#
loop_
_entity.id
_entity.type
_entity.pdbx_description
1 polymer ?
#
loop_
_entity_poly.entity_id
_entity_poly.type
_entity_poly.pdbx_seq_one_letter_code
_entity_poly.pdbx_strand_id
1 'polypeptide(L)'
;MESEVYAEFQRITSQNLPNTFYAAFDRHLPRLMAIFREKASKTGKTAEALADIFKIHDEQELHDINTRRTTVIHALPVYLQEDTSGFFRTCTEESEPELGDIISHFDMASHKLAAKAGGEAEDEGVLRKEREGR
;
A
#
# COMPACT_ATOMS: atom_id res chain seq x y z
N MET A 1 -8.37 12.89 -9.95
CA MET A 1 -7.75 14.23 -10.16
C MET A 1 -6.32 14.12 -10.69
N GLU A 2 -5.45 13.27 -10.11
CA GLU A 2 -4.05 13.14 -10.55
C GLU A 2 -3.86 12.63 -11.98
N SER A 3 -4.67 11.67 -12.42
CA SER A 3 -4.64 11.14 -13.79
C SER A 3 -4.94 12.20 -14.85
N GLU A 4 -5.82 13.14 -14.53
CA GLU A 4 -6.24 14.23 -15.41
C GLU A 4 -5.19 15.35 -15.47
N VAL A 5 -4.59 15.69 -14.31
CA VAL A 5 -3.42 16.59 -14.24
C VAL A 5 -2.24 16.00 -15.02
N TYR A 6 -1.99 14.69 -14.89
CA TYR A 6 -0.93 13.99 -15.62
C TYR A 6 -1.19 14.00 -17.13
N ALA A 7 -2.42 13.72 -17.56
CA ALA A 7 -2.81 13.74 -18.96
C ALA A 7 -2.67 15.15 -19.56
N GLU A 8 -3.11 16.20 -18.86
CA GLU A 8 -2.99 17.58 -19.32
C GLU A 8 -1.54 18.07 -19.35
N PHE A 9 -0.73 17.72 -18.34
CA PHE A 9 0.70 18.01 -18.35
C PHE A 9 1.39 17.34 -19.56
N GLN A 10 1.08 16.07 -19.82
CA GLN A 10 1.61 15.34 -20.97
C GLN A 10 1.14 15.95 -22.30
N ARG A 11 -0.11 16.41 -22.38
CA ARG A 11 -0.69 17.08 -23.55
C ARG A 11 0.02 18.41 -23.84
N ILE A 12 0.29 19.22 -22.81
CA ILE A 12 0.90 20.55 -22.94
C ILE A 12 2.40 20.44 -23.24
N THR A 13 3.12 19.57 -22.53
CA THR A 13 4.58 19.49 -22.64
C THR A 13 5.05 18.60 -23.79
N SER A 14 4.17 17.77 -24.35
CA SER A 14 4.52 16.68 -25.29
C SER A 14 5.61 15.73 -24.76
N GLN A 15 5.93 15.79 -23.47
CA GLN A 15 6.93 14.95 -22.83
C GLN A 15 6.23 13.90 -21.99
N ASN A 16 6.46 12.63 -22.33
CA ASN A 16 6.09 11.54 -21.44
C ASN A 16 7.18 11.41 -20.37
N LEU A 17 7.03 12.17 -19.29
CA LEU A 17 7.99 12.23 -18.19
C LEU A 17 8.30 10.86 -17.58
N PRO A 18 7.31 10.00 -17.25
CA PRO A 18 7.58 8.67 -16.73
C PRO A 18 8.40 7.82 -17.69
N ASN A 19 8.05 7.78 -18.97
CA ASN A 19 8.82 7.00 -19.94
C ASN A 19 10.24 7.55 -20.08
N THR A 20 10.42 8.87 -20.07
CA THR A 20 11.73 9.51 -20.16
C THR A 20 12.58 9.20 -18.93
N PHE A 21 11.99 9.35 -17.73
CA PHE A 21 12.62 9.04 -16.46
C PHE A 21 13.02 7.57 -16.39
N TYR A 22 12.06 6.66 -16.62
CA TYR A 22 12.31 5.23 -16.54
C TYR A 22 13.30 4.76 -17.61
N ALA A 23 13.27 5.30 -18.83
CA ALA A 23 14.26 4.98 -19.84
C ALA A 23 15.68 5.40 -19.44
N ALA A 24 15.83 6.55 -18.78
CA ALA A 24 17.13 6.99 -18.24
C ALA A 24 17.55 6.15 -17.02
N PHE A 25 16.61 5.88 -16.11
CA PHE A 25 16.83 5.10 -14.91
C PHE A 25 17.25 3.66 -15.22
N ASP A 26 16.57 3.02 -16.18
CA ASP A 26 16.83 1.64 -16.61
C ASP A 26 18.25 1.43 -17.14
N ARG A 27 18.80 2.44 -17.83
CA ARG A 27 20.20 2.42 -18.31
C ARG A 27 21.20 2.31 -17.16
N HIS A 28 20.84 2.76 -15.97
CA HIS A 28 21.70 2.77 -14.79
C HIS A 28 21.41 1.63 -13.81
N LEU A 29 20.28 0.93 -13.92
CA LEU A 29 19.92 -0.18 -13.02
C LEU A 29 21.03 -1.23 -12.84
N PRO A 30 21.68 -1.75 -13.90
CA PRO A 30 22.71 -2.78 -13.72
C PRO A 30 23.88 -2.30 -12.85
N ARG A 31 24.32 -1.05 -13.04
CA ARG A 31 25.43 -0.46 -12.29
C ARG A 31 25.04 -0.17 -10.84
N LEU A 32 23.84 0.35 -10.62
CA LEU A 32 23.34 0.63 -9.26
C LEU A 32 23.20 -0.67 -8.47
N MET A 33 22.61 -1.71 -9.06
CA MET A 33 22.51 -3.03 -8.41
C MET A 33 23.88 -3.60 -8.06
N ALA A 34 24.87 -3.51 -8.95
CA ALA A 34 26.22 -3.99 -8.68
C ALA A 34 26.87 -3.26 -7.48
N ILE A 35 26.81 -1.92 -7.46
CA ILE A 35 27.36 -1.11 -6.36
C ILE A 35 26.67 -1.43 -5.04
N PHE A 36 25.34 -1.60 -5.04
CA PHE A 36 24.62 -1.89 -3.81
C PHE A 36 24.89 -3.31 -3.29
N ARG A 37 25.02 -4.32 -4.17
CA ARG A 37 25.43 -5.67 -3.77
C ARG A 37 26.87 -5.70 -3.25
N GLU A 38 27.78 -4.93 -3.85
CA GLU A 38 29.14 -4.78 -3.33
C GLU A 38 29.13 -4.17 -1.92
N LYS A 39 28.27 -3.16 -1.68
CA LYS A 39 28.10 -2.57 -0.36
C LYS A 39 27.44 -3.53 0.63
N ALA A 40 26.46 -4.34 0.20
CA ALA A 40 25.78 -5.35 1.01
C ALA A 40 26.72 -6.48 1.48
N SER A 41 27.80 -6.73 0.74
CA SER A 41 28.80 -7.75 1.08
C SER A 41 29.80 -7.29 2.16
N LYS A 42 29.68 -6.04 2.64
CA LYS A 42 30.52 -5.46 3.70
C LYS A 42 29.82 -5.62 5.05
N THR A 43 30.44 -5.14 6.12
CA THR A 43 29.85 -5.16 7.47
C THR A 43 29.27 -3.80 7.85
N GLY A 44 28.29 -3.80 8.76
CA GLY A 44 27.64 -2.61 9.32
C GLY A 44 26.18 -2.45 8.93
N LYS A 45 25.48 -1.55 9.62
CA LYS A 45 24.01 -1.38 9.52
C LYS A 45 23.51 -1.13 8.10
N THR A 46 24.21 -0.30 7.33
CA THR A 46 23.88 -0.05 5.92
C THR A 46 24.03 -1.31 5.06
N ALA A 47 25.07 -2.11 5.30
CA ALA A 47 25.29 -3.33 4.53
C ALA A 47 24.23 -4.39 4.84
N GLU A 48 23.86 -4.53 6.12
CA GLU A 48 22.78 -5.40 6.58
C GLU A 48 21.43 -5.01 5.96
N ALA A 49 21.05 -3.73 6.03
CA ALA A 49 19.81 -3.24 5.42
C ALA A 49 19.78 -3.43 3.88
N LEU A 50 20.91 -3.25 3.19
CA LEU A 50 21.00 -3.55 1.76
C LEU A 50 20.90 -5.06 1.49
N ALA A 51 21.51 -5.90 2.32
CA ALA A 51 21.42 -7.35 2.20
C ALA A 51 19.98 -7.83 2.35
N ASP A 52 19.20 -7.27 3.29
CA ASP A 52 17.78 -7.57 3.45
C ASP A 52 16.96 -7.19 2.21
N ILE A 53 17.20 -6.01 1.63
CA ILE A 53 16.55 -5.57 0.38
C ILE A 53 16.86 -6.55 -0.77
N PHE A 54 18.11 -6.97 -0.91
CA PHE A 54 18.51 -7.91 -1.97
C PHE A 54 18.02 -9.33 -1.72
N LYS A 55 17.90 -9.75 -0.47
CA LYS A 55 17.28 -11.03 -0.11
C LYS A 55 15.83 -11.08 -0.60
N ILE A 56 15.04 -10.04 -0.32
CA ILE A 56 13.65 -9.94 -0.82
C ILE A 56 13.61 -9.96 -2.34
N HIS A 57 14.52 -9.24 -3.02
CA HIS A 57 14.62 -9.25 -4.47
C HIS A 57 14.94 -10.64 -5.05
N ASP A 58 15.90 -11.34 -4.44
CA ASP A 58 16.38 -12.65 -4.89
C ASP A 58 15.35 -13.76 -4.65
N GLU A 59 14.45 -13.59 -3.67
CA GLU A 59 13.33 -14.49 -3.38
C GLU A 59 12.16 -14.35 -4.38
N GLN A 60 12.15 -13.32 -5.24
CA GLN A 60 11.09 -13.15 -6.25
C GLN A 60 11.25 -14.15 -7.40
N GLU A 61 10.13 -14.76 -7.83
CA GLU A 61 10.12 -15.73 -8.94
C GLU A 61 10.46 -15.09 -10.31
N LEU A 62 10.12 -13.80 -10.48
CA LEU A 62 10.38 -13.05 -11.70
C LEU A 62 11.25 -11.82 -11.39
N HIS A 63 12.37 -11.68 -12.08
CA HIS A 63 13.24 -10.50 -12.01
C HIS A 63 13.03 -9.56 -13.20
N ASP A 64 11.80 -9.11 -13.39
CA ASP A 64 11.44 -8.19 -14.46
C ASP A 64 12.00 -6.76 -14.23
N ILE A 65 11.76 -5.85 -15.17
CA ILE A 65 12.27 -4.48 -15.05
C ILE A 65 11.70 -3.74 -13.82
N ASN A 66 10.45 -4.01 -13.45
CA ASN A 66 9.77 -3.32 -12.36
C ASN A 66 10.34 -3.76 -11.01
N THR A 67 10.57 -5.06 -10.82
CA THR A 67 11.22 -5.59 -9.61
C THR A 67 12.59 -4.96 -9.40
N ARG A 68 13.40 -4.85 -10.46
CA ARG A 68 14.72 -4.20 -10.42
C ARG A 68 14.62 -2.70 -10.09
N ARG A 69 13.65 -1.99 -10.68
CA ARG A 69 13.39 -0.57 -10.35
C ARG A 69 13.04 -0.41 -8.89
N THR A 70 12.11 -1.19 -8.38
CA THR A 70 11.68 -1.18 -6.97
C THR A 70 12.86 -1.43 -6.04
N THR A 71 13.66 -2.48 -6.30
CA THR A 71 14.85 -2.78 -5.49
C THR A 71 15.84 -1.63 -5.46
N VAL A 72 16.16 -1.03 -6.61
CA VAL A 72 17.09 0.11 -6.67
C VAL A 72 16.52 1.34 -5.95
N ILE A 73 15.23 1.62 -6.12
CA ILE A 73 14.54 2.74 -5.46
C ILE A 73 14.60 2.57 -3.93
N HIS A 74 14.34 1.38 -3.40
CA HIS A 74 14.43 1.11 -1.95
C HIS A 74 15.87 1.12 -1.42
N ALA A 75 16.84 0.63 -2.21
CA ALA A 75 18.24 0.58 -1.81
C ALA A 75 18.92 1.95 -1.83
N LEU A 76 18.45 2.89 -2.65
CA LEU A 76 19.08 4.20 -2.84
C LEU A 76 19.19 5.03 -1.54
N PRO A 77 18.10 5.29 -0.79
CA PRO A 77 18.22 6.09 0.44
C PRO A 77 19.02 5.35 1.53
N VAL A 78 18.96 4.02 1.57
CA VAL A 78 19.79 3.20 2.48
C VAL A 78 21.27 3.37 2.15
N TYR A 79 21.63 3.30 0.87
CA TYR A 79 23.01 3.46 0.41
C TYR A 79 23.56 4.86 0.69
N LEU A 80 22.73 5.89 0.52
CA LEU A 80 23.06 7.29 0.82
C LEU A 80 23.00 7.62 2.32
N GLN A 81 22.57 6.67 3.17
CA GLN A 81 22.37 6.85 4.61
C GLN A 81 21.38 7.98 4.95
N GLU A 82 20.36 8.12 4.11
CA GLU A 82 19.25 9.05 4.32
C GLU A 82 18.22 8.46 5.28
N ASP A 83 17.45 9.32 5.94
CA ASP A 83 16.31 8.88 6.74
C ASP A 83 15.20 8.37 5.82
N THR A 84 14.86 7.09 5.96
CA THR A 84 13.83 6.44 5.14
C THR A 84 12.42 6.61 5.71
N SER A 85 12.26 7.16 6.92
CA SER A 85 10.99 7.20 7.68
C SER A 85 9.85 7.97 7.00
N GLY A 86 10.14 8.79 5.98
CA GLY A 86 9.15 9.48 5.16
C GLY A 86 9.50 9.54 3.67
N PHE A 87 10.46 8.73 3.21
CA PHE A 87 10.95 8.79 1.83
C PHE A 87 9.93 8.22 0.84
N PHE A 88 9.28 7.12 1.22
CA PHE A 88 8.20 6.52 0.45
C PHE A 88 6.86 6.99 0.98
N ARG A 89 6.31 8.04 0.36
CA ARG A 89 4.91 8.43 0.56
C ARG A 89 4.04 7.58 -0.35
N THR A 90 3.23 6.71 0.23
CA THR A 90 2.10 6.12 -0.48
C THR A 90 1.03 7.18 -0.67
N CYS A 91 0.63 7.46 -1.92
CA CYS A 91 -0.58 8.24 -2.18
C CYS A 91 -1.78 7.38 -1.77
N THR A 92 -2.19 7.47 -0.51
CA THR A 92 -3.55 7.09 -0.11
C THR A 92 -4.46 8.23 -0.54
N GLU A 93 -5.57 7.96 -1.21
CA GLU A 93 -6.55 8.98 -1.67
C GLU A 93 -7.29 9.71 -0.52
N GLU A 94 -6.64 9.87 0.63
CA GLU A 94 -7.21 10.48 1.82
C GLU A 94 -6.68 11.91 1.96
N SER A 95 -6.99 12.73 0.95
CA SER A 95 -7.07 14.17 1.11
C SER A 95 -8.55 14.58 1.03
N GLU A 96 -9.34 14.12 1.99
CA GLU A 96 -10.63 14.68 2.38
C GLU A 96 -10.57 15.08 3.88
N PRO A 97 -11.20 16.19 4.29
CA PRO A 97 -10.91 16.88 5.53
C PRO A 97 -11.38 16.13 6.80
N GLU A 98 -10.55 16.21 7.84
CA GLU A 98 -10.75 15.91 9.28
C GLU A 98 -11.81 14.86 9.67
N LEU A 99 -11.38 13.59 9.71
CA LEU A 99 -12.10 12.44 10.29
C LEU A 99 -12.50 12.57 11.78
N GLY A 100 -12.14 13.67 12.47
CA GLY A 100 -12.49 13.89 13.88
C GLY A 100 -14.00 13.95 14.13
N ASP A 101 -14.77 14.43 13.15
CA ASP A 101 -16.22 14.57 13.28
C ASP A 101 -17.00 13.31 12.88
N ILE A 102 -16.39 12.43 12.07
CA ILE A 102 -17.05 11.22 11.53
C ILE A 102 -17.07 10.09 12.58
N ILE A 103 -16.03 9.98 13.42
CA ILE A 103 -15.93 8.97 14.47
C ILE A 103 -17.03 9.17 15.54
N SER A 104 -17.45 10.42 15.79
CA SER A 104 -18.50 10.73 16.77
C SER A 104 -19.89 10.16 16.38
N HIS A 105 -20.15 9.98 15.09
CA HIS A 105 -21.46 9.53 14.61
C HIS A 105 -21.56 7.99 14.55
N PHE A 106 -20.45 7.30 14.32
CA PHE A 106 -20.42 5.85 14.22
C PHE A 106 -20.43 5.16 15.60
N ASP A 107 -19.83 5.78 16.62
CA ASP A 107 -19.81 5.25 17.99
C ASP A 107 -21.18 5.28 18.68
N MET A 108 -22.01 6.29 18.41
CA MET A 108 -23.38 6.32 18.95
C MET A 108 -24.28 5.21 18.36
N ALA A 109 -24.03 4.79 17.12
CA ALA A 109 -24.79 3.71 16.48
C ALA A 109 -24.39 2.34 17.05
N SER A 110 -23.12 2.13 17.36
CA SER A 110 -22.59 0.85 17.86
C SER A 110 -23.05 0.53 19.29
N HIS A 111 -23.14 1.53 20.17
CA HIS A 111 -23.67 1.33 21.52
C HIS A 111 -25.19 1.04 21.56
N LYS A 112 -25.95 1.43 20.54
CA LYS A 112 -27.40 1.16 20.47
C LYS A 112 -27.73 -0.26 20.02
N LEU A 113 -26.81 -0.94 19.32
CA LEU A 113 -27.01 -2.31 18.81
C LEU A 113 -26.64 -3.39 19.85
N ALA A 114 -25.67 -3.13 20.74
CA ALA A 114 -25.27 -4.10 21.76
C ALA A 114 -26.29 -4.27 22.90
N ALA A 115 -27.12 -3.26 23.18
CA ALA A 115 -28.10 -3.33 24.27
C ALA A 115 -29.37 -4.15 23.94
N LYS A 116 -29.53 -4.68 22.72
CA LYS A 116 -30.76 -5.38 22.29
C LYS A 116 -30.63 -6.91 22.23
N ALA A 117 -29.43 -7.49 22.39
CA ALA A 117 -29.19 -8.91 22.12
C ALA A 117 -29.04 -9.82 23.36
N GLY A 118 -29.43 -9.36 24.56
CA GLY A 118 -29.45 -10.19 25.76
C GLY A 118 -30.77 -10.04 26.52
N GLY A 119 -31.74 -10.90 26.24
CA GLY A 119 -33.02 -10.91 26.94
C GLY A 119 -34.00 -11.95 26.40
N GLU A 120 -33.95 -13.13 27.02
CA GLU A 120 -35.07 -14.02 27.36
C GLU A 120 -35.88 -14.67 26.23
N ALA A 121 -35.68 -15.99 26.09
CA ALA A 121 -36.65 -16.90 25.51
C ALA A 121 -37.55 -17.43 26.64
N GLU A 122 -38.78 -16.91 26.72
CA GLU A 122 -39.94 -17.49 27.40
C GLU A 122 -41.05 -17.56 26.35
N ASP A 123 -41.50 -18.76 25.97
CA ASP A 123 -42.64 -19.51 26.54
C ASP A 123 -43.98 -19.15 25.88
N GLU A 124 -44.80 -20.19 25.70
CA GLU A 124 -46.18 -20.20 25.19
C GLU A 124 -46.40 -19.72 23.75
N GLY A 125 -47.19 -20.35 22.89
CA GLY A 125 -48.28 -21.29 23.07
C GLY A 125 -49.31 -21.04 21.97
N VAL A 126 -50.08 -22.09 21.64
CA VAL A 126 -51.49 -21.98 21.21
C VAL A 126 -51.81 -21.63 19.74
N LEU A 127 -52.13 -22.70 19.00
CA LEU A 127 -53.35 -22.94 18.22
C LEU A 127 -53.82 -21.90 17.17
N ARG A 128 -53.90 -22.36 15.91
CA ARG A 128 -55.18 -22.38 15.16
C ARG A 128 -55.13 -23.24 13.88
N LYS A 129 -55.98 -24.27 13.88
CA LYS A 129 -56.87 -24.78 12.81
C LYS A 129 -56.99 -23.84 11.59
N GLU A 130 -57.06 -24.28 10.33
CA GLU A 130 -58.06 -25.17 9.71
C GLU A 130 -57.60 -25.78 8.37
N ARG A 131 -58.23 -26.93 8.01
CA ARG A 131 -58.73 -27.45 6.70
C ARG A 131 -57.97 -27.05 5.43
N GLU A 132 -57.64 -27.94 4.49
CA GLU A 132 -58.46 -28.87 3.70
C GLU A 132 -57.47 -29.67 2.81
N GLY A 133 -57.49 -30.99 2.73
CA GLY A 133 -58.31 -31.75 1.79
C GLY A 133 -57.47 -32.76 0.98
N ARG A 134 -57.58 -34.06 1.31
CA ARG A 134 -58.11 -35.15 0.47
C ARG A 134 -57.76 -36.51 1.09
#